data_AF-A0A7W4IF94-F1
#
_entry.id   AF-A0A7W4IF94-F1
#
_cell.length_a   1.000
_cell.length_b   1.000
_cell.length_c   1.000
_cell.angle_alpha   90.00
_cell.angle_beta   90.00
_cell.angle_gamma   90.00
#
_symmetry.space_group_name_H-M   'P 1'
#
loop_
_entity.id
_entity.type
_entity.pdbx_description
1 polymer ?
#
loop_
_entity_poly.entity_id
_entity_poly.type
_entity_poly.pdbx_seq_one_letter_code
_entity_poly.pdbx_strand_id
1 'polypeptide(L)' 'MVTLKITSVPDEKPVKLTVDLPAQVFRDLKAYADIIAASGSGGARVDEAHLAVRMIQHFMLEDRVFQRERQRKPDC' A
#
# COMPACT_ATOMS: atom_id res chain seq x y z
N MET A 1 -23.62 -13.00 24.00
CA MET A 1 -23.00 -11.67 24.00
C MET A 1 -21.53 -11.88 23.68
N VAL A 2 -21.08 -11.55 22.47
CA VAL A 2 -19.69 -11.83 22.03
C VAL A 2 -18.89 -10.54 22.16
N THR A 3 -18.02 -10.51 23.16
CA THR A 3 -17.09 -9.41 23.42
C THR A 3 -16.00 -9.45 22.35
N LEU A 4 -16.10 -8.56 21.36
CA LEU A 4 -15.03 -8.36 20.38
C LEU A 4 -13.88 -7.64 21.08
N LYS A 5 -12.88 -8.40 21.50
CA LYS A 5 -11.57 -7.88 21.92
C LYS A 5 -10.86 -7.34 20.68
N ILE A 6 -11.11 -6.08 20.34
CA ILE A 6 -10.25 -5.31 19.43
C ILE A 6 -9.02 -4.90 20.27
N THR A 7 -8.17 -5.88 20.60
CA THR A 7 -6.84 -5.58 21.09
C THR A 7 -5.97 -5.21 19.91
N SER A 8 -5.47 -3.97 19.95
CA SER A 8 -4.56 -3.35 19.00
C SER A 8 -5.22 -2.83 17.72
N VAL A 9 -5.71 -1.59 17.79
CA VAL A 9 -5.60 -0.68 16.64
C VAL A 9 -4.09 -0.60 16.38
N PRO A 10 -3.58 -1.07 15.22
CA PRO A 10 -2.16 -0.92 14.94
C PRO A 10 -1.88 0.58 14.98
N ASP A 11 -0.95 0.99 15.83
CA ASP A 11 -0.40 2.34 15.88
C ASP A 11 0.40 2.52 14.58
N GLU A 12 -0.29 2.57 13.43
CA GLU A 12 0.24 2.90 12.12
C GLU A 12 0.55 4.40 12.13
N LYS A 13 1.53 4.78 12.95
CA LYS A 13 2.15 6.09 12.80
C LYS A 13 2.69 6.15 11.37
N PRO A 14 2.16 7.06 10.52
CA PRO A 14 2.58 7.12 9.14
C PRO A 14 4.07 7.43 9.09
N VAL A 15 4.85 6.48 8.59
CA VAL A 15 6.30 6.65 8.40
C VAL A 15 6.52 7.39 7.09
N LYS A 16 7.11 8.57 7.15
CA LYS A 16 7.53 9.30 5.96
C LYS A 16 8.80 8.67 5.40
N LEU A 17 8.67 7.96 4.29
CA LEU A 17 9.79 7.44 3.53
C LEU A 17 10.06 8.38 2.34
N THR A 18 11.28 8.88 2.20
CA THR A 18 11.70 9.64 1.02
C THR A 18 12.39 8.67 0.07
N VAL A 19 11.85 8.50 -1.13
CA VAL A 19 12.37 7.57 -2.15
C VAL A 19 12.63 8.35 -3.42
N ASP A 20 13.83 8.22 -3.97
CA ASP A 20 14.15 8.75 -5.29
C ASP A 20 13.56 7.83 -6.37
N LEU A 21 12.59 8.36 -7.11
CA LEU A 21 11.96 7.65 -8.24
C LEU A 21 12.50 8.21 -9.56
N PRO A 22 12.86 7.34 -10.53
CA PRO A 22 13.17 7.80 -11.88
C PRO A 22 12.01 8.61 -12.47
N ALA A 23 12.33 9.68 -13.21
CA ALA A 23 11.31 10.57 -13.77
C ALA A 23 10.30 9.86 -14.69
N GLN A 24 10.72 8.78 -15.35
CA GLN A 24 9.84 7.95 -16.17
C GLN A 24 8.77 7.24 -15.32
N VAL A 25 9.18 6.63 -14.21
CA VAL A 25 8.26 5.92 -13.31
C VAL A 25 7.23 6.87 -12.70
N PHE A 26 7.64 8.10 -12.35
CA PHE A 26 6.70 9.10 -11.84
C PHE A 26 5.64 9.49 -12.88
N ARG A 27 6.03 9.63 -14.16
CA ARG A 27 5.08 9.93 -15.25
C ARG A 27 4.10 8.79 -15.46
N ASP A 28 4.58 7.55 -15.46
CA ASP A 28 3.75 6.37 -15.64
C ASP A 28 2.77 6.19 -14.46
N LEU A 29 3.23 6.42 -13.22
CA LEU A 29 2.39 6.38 -12.03
C LEU A 29 1.27 7.42 -12.08
N LYS A 30 1.58 8.64 -12.53
CA LYS A 30 0.59 9.70 -12.72
C LYS A 30 -0.44 9.34 -13.78
N ALA A 31 0.00 8.86 -14.94
CA ALA A 31 -0.91 8.42 -16.00
C ALA A 31 -1.80 7.26 -15.52
N TYR A 32 -1.24 6.34 -14.73
CA TYR A 32 -1.99 5.23 -14.15
C TYR A 32 -3.03 5.71 -13.12
N ALA A 33 -2.68 6.69 -12.28
CA ALA A 33 -3.61 7.33 -11.35
C ALA A 33 -4.78 7.99 -12.08
N ASP A 34 -4.51 8.69 -13.19
CA ASP A 34 -5.54 9.32 -14.03
C ASP A 34 -6.50 8.28 -14.63
N ILE A 35 -5.99 7.14 -15.11
CA ILE A 35 -6.80 6.04 -15.66
C ILE A 35 -7.70 5.42 -14.57
N ILE A 36 -7.16 5.20 -13.37
CA ILE A 36 -7.94 4.69 -12.23
C ILE A 36 -9.00 5.69 -11.80
N ALA A 37 -8.66 6.97 -11.73
CA ALA A 37 -9.62 8.03 -11.36
C ALA A 37 -10.76 8.16 -12.39
N ALA A 38 -10.45 7.96 -13.68
CA ALA A 38 -11.45 7.96 -14.75
C ALA A 38 -12.35 6.72 -14.77
N SER A 39 -11.89 5.57 -14.23
CA SER A 39 -12.63 4.30 -14.22
C SER A 39 -13.34 3.99 -12.90
N GLY A 40 -12.94 4.63 -11.79
CA GLY A 40 -13.54 4.43 -10.48
C GLY A 40 -14.87 5.18 -10.31
N SER A 41 -15.87 4.52 -9.71
CA SER A 41 -17.23 5.04 -9.45
C SER A 41 -17.32 6.19 -8.43
N GLY A 42 -16.20 6.84 -8.11
CA GLY A 42 -16.10 7.70 -6.95
C GLY A 42 -15.20 8.92 -7.09
N GLY A 43 -14.83 9.36 -8.31
CA GLY A 43 -14.32 10.71 -8.65
C GLY A 43 -13.19 11.33 -7.81
N ALA A 44 -12.63 10.59 -6.87
CA ALA A 44 -11.64 11.07 -5.94
C ALA A 44 -10.29 11.03 -6.64
N ARG A 45 -9.62 12.19 -6.70
CA ARG A 45 -8.24 12.27 -7.16
C ARG A 45 -7.42 11.27 -6.37
N VAL A 46 -6.90 10.27 -7.07
CA VAL A 46 -6.00 9.30 -6.47
C VAL A 46 -4.63 9.97 -6.39
N ASP A 47 -4.23 10.33 -5.18
CA ASP A 47 -2.90 10.85 -4.90
C ASP A 47 -1.85 9.81 -5.31
N GLU A 48 -0.86 10.21 -6.12
CA GLU A 48 0.12 9.29 -6.70
C GLU A 48 0.93 8.58 -5.60
N ALA A 49 1.22 9.28 -4.49
CA ALA A 49 1.91 8.69 -3.35
C ALA A 49 1.04 7.64 -2.65
N HIS A 50 -0.25 7.91 -2.43
CA HIS A 50 -1.17 6.90 -1.91
C HIS A 50 -1.33 5.70 -2.84
N LEU A 51 -1.35 5.90 -4.16
CA LEU A 51 -1.39 4.80 -5.12
C LEU A 51 -0.15 3.94 -5.03
N ALA A 52 1.03 4.54 -4.99
CA ALA A 52 2.29 3.82 -4.82
C ALA A 52 2.30 2.99 -3.53
N VAL A 53 1.90 3.58 -2.40
CA VAL A 53 1.81 2.88 -1.11
C VAL A 53 0.84 1.69 -1.21
N ARG A 54 -0.34 1.89 -1.79
CA ARG A 54 -1.33 0.83 -1.98
C ARG A 54 -0.79 -0.29 -2.87
N MET A 55 -0.11 0.04 -3.97
CA MET A 55 0.51 -0.96 -4.85
C MET A 55 1.60 -1.76 -4.14
N ILE A 56 2.45 -1.10 -3.34
CA ILE A 56 3.48 -1.78 -2.54
C ILE A 56 2.84 -2.71 -1.51
N GLN A 57 1.77 -2.27 -0.83
CA GLN A 57 1.05 -3.10 0.13
C GLN A 57 0.45 -4.34 -0.54
N HIS A 58 -0.22 -4.18 -1.68
CA HIS A 58 -0.75 -5.30 -2.46
C HIS A 58 0.35 -6.25 -2.91
N PHE A 59 1.48 -5.73 -3.39
CA PHE A 59 2.63 -6.53 -3.79
C PHE A 59 3.18 -7.38 -2.62
N MET A 60 3.37 -6.77 -1.44
CA MET A 60 3.83 -7.51 -0.25
C MET A 60 2.82 -8.56 0.23
N LEU A 61 1.53 -8.33 0.05
CA LEU A 61 0.49 -9.31 0.39
C LEU A 61 0.50 -10.50 -0.58
N GLU A 62 0.69 -10.26 -1.87
CA GLU A 62 0.64 -11.29 -2.91
C GLU A 62 1.96 -12.06 -3.06
N ASP A 63 3.08 -11.49 -2.64
CA ASP A 63 4.38 -12.16 -2.71
C ASP A 63 4.46 -13.34 -1.74
N ARG A 64 4.17 -14.54 -2.26
CA ARG A 64 4.21 -15.80 -1.51
C ARG A 64 5.59 -16.13 -0.96
N VAL A 65 6.68 -15.71 -1.62
CA VAL A 65 8.05 -15.94 -1.13
C VAL A 65 8.28 -15.06 0.09
N PHE A 66 7.90 -13.78 0.00
CA PHE A 66 7.93 -12.87 1.14
C PHE A 66 7.08 -13.39 2.31
N GLN A 67 5.86 -13.85 2.06
CA GLN A 67 4.98 -14.39 3.10
C GLN A 67 5.59 -15.62 3.79
N ARG A 68 6.22 -16.52 3.03
CA ARG A 68 6.90 -17.72 3.59
C ARG A 68 8.10 -17.35 4.45
N GLU A 69 8.94 -16.42 4.01
CA GLU A 69 10.13 -15.99 4.76
C GLU A 69 9.76 -15.13 5.98
N ARG A 70 8.72 -14.29 5.87
CA ARG A 70 8.16 -13.56 7.01
C ARG A 70 7.60 -14.49 8.08
N GLN A 71 6.93 -15.58 7.69
CA GLN A 71 6.44 -16.60 8.66
C GLN A 71 7.57 -17.43 9.27
N ARG A 72 8.68 -17.63 8.55
CA ARG A 72 9.87 -18.33 9.05
C ARG A 72 10.67 -17.54 10.07
N LYS A 73 10.49 -16.23 10.09
CA LYS A 73 11.07 -15.35 11.11
C LYS A 73 9.96 -15.06 12.13
N PRO A 74 9.71 -15.95 13.11
CA PRO A 74 8.91 -15.54 14.25
C PRO A 74 9.65 -14.36 14.90
N ASP A 75 8.93 -13.28 15.12
CA ASP A 75 9.43 -12.10 15.80
C ASP A 75 10.22 -12.50 17.06
N CYS A 76 11.49 -12.07 17.16
CA CYS A 76 12.19 -11.97 18.43
C CYS A 76 11.76 -10.70 19.15
#